data_AF-A0A2V7YJV7-F1
#
_entry.id   AF-A0A2V7YJV7-F1
#
_cell.length_a   1.000
_cell.length_b   1.000
_cell.length_c   1.000
_cell.angle_alpha   90.00
_cell.angle_beta   90.00
_cell.angle_gamma   90.00
#
_symmetry.space_group_name_H-M   'P 1'
#
loop_
_entity.id
_entity.type
_entity.pdbx_description
1 polymer ?
#
loop_
_entity_poly.entity_id
_entity_poly.type
_entity_poly.pdbx_seq_one_letter_code
_entity_poly.pdbx_strand_id
1 'polypeptide(L)'
;SYRTTLWLFNPSGDAGVYDLIYRALDGTVLGRLDGVALGAGKARQLSPSQHPLPAAGAAGGFTVEAVVRSGKLLAGGQVVNNATNDPAYVLGAQR
;
A
#
# COMPACT_ATOMS: atom_id res chain seq x y z
N SER A 1 -2.91 -14.40 -11.26
CA SER A 1 -2.22 -13.68 -10.18
C SER A 1 -2.86 -12.32 -10.01
N TYR A 2 -3.05 -11.86 -8.77
CA TYR A 2 -3.52 -10.49 -8.52
C TYR A 2 -2.34 -9.53 -8.59
N ARG A 3 -2.57 -8.33 -9.11
CA ARG A 3 -1.58 -7.25 -9.17
C ARG A 3 -2.13 -6.06 -8.40
N THR A 4 -1.40 -5.64 -7.37
CA THR A 4 -1.78 -4.49 -6.55
C THR A 4 -0.96 -3.28 -6.94
N THR A 5 -1.61 -2.13 -7.09
CA THR A 5 -0.95 -0.83 -7.16
C THR A 5 -1.43 -0.01 -5.97
N LEU A 6 -0.50 0.57 -5.20
CA LEU A 6 -0.83 1.46 -4.09
C LEU A 6 -0.49 2.91 -4.46
N TRP A 7 -1.41 3.82 -4.16
CA TRP A 7 -1.23 5.26 -4.30
C TRP A 7 -1.16 5.88 -2.91
N LEU A 8 -0.13 6.68 -2.69
CA LEU A 8 0.09 7.44 -1.46
C LEU A 8 0.07 8.91 -1.85
N PHE A 9 -0.83 9.70 -1.26
CA PHE A 9 -0.92 11.12 -1.51
C PHE A 9 -0.82 11.91 -0.21
N ASN A 10 0.06 12.91 -0.20
CA ASN A 10 0.18 13.86 0.88
C ASN A 10 -0.64 15.13 0.55
N PRO A 11 -1.84 15.31 1.12
CA PRO A 11 -2.65 16.52 0.90
C PRO A 11 -2.18 17.73 1.73
N SER A 12 -1.12 17.59 2.53
CA SER A 12 -0.65 18.64 3.44
C SER A 12 0.13 19.74 2.70
N GLY A 13 0.24 20.91 3.34
CA GLY A 13 1.11 22.00 2.91
C GLY A 13 2.61 21.76 3.17
N ASP A 14 2.94 20.74 3.97
CA ASP A 14 4.31 20.36 4.33
C ASP A 14 4.65 18.96 3.82
N ALA A 15 5.94 18.62 3.81
CA ALA A 15 6.40 17.26 3.58
C ALA A 15 5.93 16.32 4.70
N GLY A 16 5.67 15.05 4.35
CA GLY A 16 5.29 14.01 5.31
C GLY A 16 6.13 12.76 5.15
N VAL A 17 6.19 11.98 6.22
CA VAL A 17 6.94 10.73 6.32
C VAL A 17 6.02 9.63 6.81
N TYR A 18 6.04 8.49 6.12
CA TYR A 18 5.14 7.36 6.38
C TYR A 18 5.91 6.05 6.39
N ASP A 19 5.51 5.14 7.27
CA ASP A 19 5.94 3.74 7.18
C ASP A 19 4.77 2.90 6.64
N LEU A 20 5.08 1.93 5.79
CA LEU A 20 4.11 0.96 5.29
C LEU A 20 4.48 -0.43 5.77
N ILE A 21 3.59 -1.06 6.52
CA ILE A 21 3.77 -2.41 7.07
C ILE A 21 2.85 -3.36 6.31
N TYR A 22 3.45 -4.31 5.60
CA TYR A 22 2.74 -5.34 4.86
C TYR A 22 2.54 -6.53 5.78
N ARG A 23 1.31 -7.01 5.92
CA ARG A 23 0.97 -8.15 6.78
C ARG A 23 0.14 -9.18 6.03
N ALA A 24 0.35 -10.45 6.35
CA ALA A 24 -0.58 -11.51 6.03
C ALA A 24 -1.89 -11.30 6.81
N LEU A 25 -2.94 -12.02 6.40
CA LEU A 25 -4.26 -11.90 7.01
C LEU A 25 -4.30 -12.38 8.47
N ASP A 26 -3.32 -13.18 8.90
CA ASP A 26 -3.11 -13.60 10.28
C ASP A 26 -2.33 -12.56 11.12
N GLY A 27 -1.91 -11.45 10.52
CA GLY A 27 -1.14 -10.38 11.16
C GLY A 27 0.38 -10.51 11.06
N THR A 28 0.90 -11.63 10.54
CA THR A 28 2.34 -11.85 10.32
C THR A 28 2.91 -10.77 9.41
N VAL A 29 4.03 -10.16 9.79
CA VAL A 29 4.69 -9.14 8.96
C VAL A 29 5.37 -9.80 7.77
N LEU A 30 4.99 -9.39 6.57
CA LEU A 30 5.55 -9.86 5.29
C LEU A 30 6.70 -8.97 4.81
N GLY A 31 6.67 -7.68 5.13
CA GLY A 31 7.69 -6.72 4.76
C GLY A 31 7.34 -5.30 5.17
N ARG A 32 8.29 -4.38 5.00
CA ARG A 32 8.12 -2.96 5.35
C ARG A 32 8.74 -2.05 4.30
N LEU A 33 8.16 -0.86 4.17
CA LEU A 33 8.78 0.30 3.53
C LEU A 33 8.79 1.42 4.58
N ASP A 34 9.96 1.64 5.19
CA ASP A 34 10.12 2.62 6.25
C ASP A 34 10.57 3.97 5.67
N GLY A 35 10.13 5.07 6.29
CA GLY A 35 10.59 6.42 5.96
C GLY A 35 10.20 6.90 4.56
N VAL A 36 9.06 6.47 4.03
CA VAL A 36 8.56 6.95 2.74
C VAL A 36 8.25 8.44 2.85
N ALA A 37 9.13 9.27 2.30
CA ALA A 37 8.97 10.71 2.27
C ALA A 37 8.17 11.16 1.03
N LEU A 38 7.16 12.01 1.24
CA LEU A 38 6.44 12.70 0.17
C LEU A 38 6.43 14.21 0.44
N GLY A 39 6.83 14.99 -0.56
CA GLY A 39 6.70 16.45 -0.51
C GLY A 39 5.23 16.90 -0.41
N ALA A 40 5.05 18.18 -0.08
CA ALA A 40 3.72 18.82 -0.02
C ALA A 40 2.98 18.67 -1.36
N GLY A 41 1.72 18.23 -1.31
CA GLY A 41 0.89 18.00 -2.49
C GLY A 41 1.41 16.93 -3.46
N LYS A 42 2.37 16.08 -3.06
CA LYS A 42 2.93 15.03 -3.92
C LYS A 42 2.25 13.69 -3.70
N ALA A 43 2.17 12.91 -4.78
CA ALA A 43 1.75 11.53 -4.78
C ALA A 43 2.90 10.60 -5.17
N ARG A 44 2.87 9.37 -4.65
CA ARG A 44 3.73 8.26 -5.07
C ARG A 44 2.88 7.05 -5.38
N GLN A 45 3.18 6.42 -6.50
CA GLN A 45 2.68 5.10 -6.85
C GLN A 45 3.68 4.04 -6.40
N LEU A 46 3.19 2.94 -5.84
CA LEU A 46 3.91 1.69 -5.69
C LEU A 46 3.30 0.67 -6.64
N SER A 47 4.09 0.24 -7.62
CA SER A 47 3.71 -0.81 -8.57
C SER A 47 3.77 -2.20 -7.93
N PRO A 48 3.18 -3.23 -8.56
CA PRO A 48 3.14 -4.58 -7.99
C PRO A 48 4.49 -5.14 -7.56
N SER A 49 5.56 -4.81 -8.28
CA SER A 49 6.93 -5.29 -7.98
C SER A 49 7.64 -4.51 -6.87
N GLN A 50 7.07 -3.38 -6.43
CA GLN A 50 7.64 -2.54 -5.37
C GLN A 50 7.08 -2.89 -3.99
N HIS A 51 6.12 -3.81 -3.91
CA HIS A 51 5.66 -4.34 -2.63
C HIS A 51 6.73 -5.30 -2.07
N PRO A 52 7.15 -5.15 -0.81
CA PRO A 52 8.17 -5.98 -0.18
C PRO A 52 7.55 -7.33 0.27
N LEU A 53 6.92 -8.05 -0.66
CA LEU A 53 6.33 -9.36 -0.41
C LEU A 53 7.36 -10.46 -0.68
N PRO A 54 7.25 -11.62 -0.01
CA PRO A 54 8.03 -12.81 -0.38
C PRO A 54 7.89 -13.15 -1.86
N ALA A 55 8.90 -13.78 -2.46
CA ALA A 55 8.87 -14.15 -3.89
C ALA A 55 7.68 -15.07 -4.25
N ALA A 56 7.23 -15.89 -3.29
CA ALA A 56 6.05 -16.73 -3.42
C ALA A 56 4.71 -15.95 -3.35
N GLY A 57 4.76 -14.63 -3.12
CA GLY A 57 3.60 -13.78 -2.87
C GLY A 57 3.09 -13.88 -1.44
N ALA A 58 1.83 -13.45 -1.24
CA ALA A 58 1.11 -13.57 0.01
C ALA A 58 -0.11 -14.49 -0.18
N ALA A 59 -0.13 -15.62 0.54
CA ALA A 59 -1.20 -16.59 0.45
C ALA A 59 -2.53 -15.97 0.89
N GLY A 60 -3.56 -16.03 0.05
CA GLY A 60 -4.89 -15.47 0.33
C GLY A 60 -4.98 -13.93 0.28
N GLY A 61 -3.84 -13.23 0.25
CA GLY A 61 -3.78 -11.77 0.18
C GLY A 61 -2.91 -11.17 1.29
N PHE A 62 -2.91 -9.84 1.37
CA PHE A 62 -2.18 -9.08 2.38
C PHE A 62 -2.93 -7.80 2.72
N THR A 63 -2.63 -7.24 3.89
CA THR A 63 -3.05 -5.89 4.30
C THR A 63 -1.84 -4.97 4.30
N VAL A 64 -2.07 -3.67 4.05
CA VAL A 64 -1.05 -2.63 4.22
C VAL A 64 -1.52 -1.69 5.32
N GLU A 65 -0.75 -1.61 6.38
CA GLU A 65 -0.92 -0.64 7.47
C GLU A 65 0.00 0.56 7.19
N ALA A 66 -0.57 1.75 7.12
CA ALA A 66 0.20 2.98 6.93
C ALA A 66 0.32 3.72 8.28
N VAL A 67 1.55 3.85 8.78
CA VAL A 67 1.86 4.63 9.99
C VAL A 67 2.30 6.02 9.58
N VAL A 68 1.50 7.03 9.92
CA VAL A 68 1.82 8.43 9.65
C VAL A 68 2.77 8.94 10.74
N ARG A 69 4.05 9.14 10.38
CA ARG A 69 5.04 9.74 11.29
C ARG A 69 4.92 11.25 11.32
N SER A 70 4.68 11.87 10.17
CA SER A 70 4.41 13.30 10.02
C SER A 70 3.56 13.59 8.78
N GLY A 71 2.87 14.74 8.78
CA GLY A 71 1.99 15.15 7.70
C GLY A 71 0.62 14.46 7.75
N LYS A 72 -0.01 14.28 6.58
CA LYS A 72 -1.29 13.60 6.39
C LYS A 72 -1.16 12.67 5.20
N LEU A 73 -1.89 11.56 5.22
CA LEU A 73 -1.86 10.59 4.14
C LEU A 73 -3.28 10.24 3.69
N LEU A 74 -3.50 10.33 2.38
CA LEU A 74 -4.59 9.63 1.70
C LEU A 74 -3.97 8.46 0.94
N ALA A 75 -4.51 7.26 1.13
CA ALA A 75 -4.03 6.05 0.48
C ALA A 75 -5.15 5.40 -0.33
N GLY A 76 -4.80 4.84 -1.48
CA GLY A 76 -5.73 4.10 -2.33
C GLY A 76 -5.06 2.86 -2.93
N GLY A 77 -5.76 1.73 -2.92
CA GLY A 77 -5.28 0.49 -3.52
C GLY A 77 -6.13 0.11 -4.72
N GLN A 78 -5.48 -0.25 -5.82
CA GLN A 78 -6.13 -0.92 -6.95
C GLN A 78 -5.65 -2.36 -6.99
N VAL A 79 -6.59 -3.30 -7.03
CA VAL A 79 -6.29 -4.73 -7.22
C VAL A 79 -6.87 -5.16 -8.55
N VAL A 80 -6.02 -5.69 -9.43
CA VAL A 80 -6.40 -6.14 -10.78
C VAL A 80 -6.21 -7.65 -10.88
N ASN A 81 -7.23 -8.36 -11.39
CA ASN A 81 -7.13 -9.79 -11.71
C ASN A 81 -6.35 -9.98 -13.04
N ASN A 82 -5.71 -11.14 -13.23
CA ASN A 82 -4.92 -11.38 -14.45
C ASN A 82 -5.75 -11.72 -15.71
N ALA A 83 -7.08 -11.85 -15.63
CA ALA A 83 -7.89 -12.35 -16.73
C ALA A 83 -8.49 -11.25 -17.60
N THR A 84 -8.88 -10.10 -17.03
CA THR A 84 -9.68 -9.10 -17.76
C THR A 84 -9.28 -7.64 -17.53
N ASN A 85 -8.25 -7.37 -16.69
CA ASN A 85 -7.90 -6.00 -16.24
C ASN A 85 -9.05 -5.24 -15.55
N ASP A 86 -10.11 -5.94 -15.14
CA ASP A 86 -11.22 -5.32 -14.44
C ASP A 86 -10.77 -4.88 -13.04
N PRO A 87 -10.97 -3.61 -12.65
CA PRO A 87 -10.71 -3.17 -11.29
C PRO A 87 -11.63 -3.92 -10.32
N ALA A 88 -11.05 -4.64 -9.37
CA ALA A 88 -11.80 -5.21 -8.26
C ALA A 88 -11.90 -4.16 -7.13
N TYR A 89 -13.12 -3.79 -6.76
CA TYR A 89 -13.36 -3.01 -5.54
C TYR A 89 -13.24 -3.94 -4.34
N VAL A 90 -12.12 -3.85 -3.61
CA VAL A 90 -11.93 -4.57 -2.36
C VAL A 90 -12.26 -3.62 -1.21
N LEU A 91 -13.34 -3.89 -0.50
CA LEU A 91 -13.68 -3.14 0.72
C LEU A 91 -12.54 -3.29 1.73
N GLY A 92 -12.02 -2.17 2.23
CA GLY A 92 -11.05 -2.18 3.32
C GLY A 92 -11.67 -2.80 4.56
N ALA A 93 -11.01 -3.81 5.13
CA ALA A 93 -11.47 -4.42 6.38
C ALA A 93 -11.30 -3.41 7.52
N GLN A 94 -12.39 -3.07 8.21
CA GLN A 94 -12.33 -2.39 9.50
C GLN A 94 -11.82 -3.38 10.56
N ARG A 95 -10.94 -2.91 11.43
CA ARG A 95 -10.56 -3.60 12.67
C ARG A 95 -11.27 -2.96 13.84
#